data_AF-A0A1C5LLE4-F1
#
_entry.id   AF-A0A1C5LLE4-F1
#
_cell.length_a   1.000
_cell.length_b   1.000
_cell.length_c   1.000
_cell.angle_alpha   90.00
_cell.angle_beta   90.00
_cell.angle_gamma   90.00
#
_symmetry.space_group_name_H-M   'P 1'
#
loop_
_entity.id
_entity.type
_entity.pdbx_description
1 polymer ?
#
loop_
_entity_poly.entity_id
_entity_poly.type
_entity_poly.pdbx_seq_one_letter_code
_entity_poly.pdbx_strand_id
1 'polypeptide(L)'
;MGKDVAMALGYSNTRDALSRHVDVEDKGVVNHDTPSGIQKMTIINESGLYSLILSSKLESAKRFKRWVTSEVLPCIRKHGGYLENYFYLVLLHHLQYSYDIKNH
;
A
#
# COMPACT_ATOMS: atom_id res chain seq x y z
N MET A 1 1.90 -9.48 -12.81
CA MET A 1 1.69 -8.72 -11.55
C MET A 1 0.41 -7.89 -11.56
N GLY A 2 0.20 -6.94 -12.47
CA GLY A 2 -1.03 -6.11 -12.44
C GLY A 2 -2.32 -6.92 -12.63
N LYS A 3 -2.29 -7.90 -13.54
CA LYS A 3 -3.41 -8.84 -13.77
C LYS A 3 -3.75 -9.64 -12.53
N ASP A 4 -2.75 -10.17 -11.85
CA ASP A 4 -2.91 -11.08 -10.70
C ASP A 4 -3.53 -10.36 -9.50
N VAL A 5 -3.09 -9.11 -9.25
CA VAL A 5 -3.67 -8.21 -8.25
C VAL A 5 -5.15 -7.95 -8.55
N ALA A 6 -5.48 -7.61 -9.80
CA ALA A 6 -6.87 -7.37 -10.19
C ALA A 6 -7.75 -8.62 -10.01
N MET A 7 -7.22 -9.82 -10.29
CA MET A 7 -7.93 -11.08 -10.03
C MET A 7 -8.16 -11.31 -8.53
N ALA A 8 -7.12 -11.12 -7.71
CA ALA A 8 -7.22 -11.28 -6.25
C ALA A 8 -8.23 -10.31 -5.62
N LEU A 9 -8.39 -9.12 -6.21
CA LEU A 9 -9.37 -8.11 -5.79
C LEU A 9 -10.79 -8.35 -6.34
N GLY A 10 -11.02 -9.45 -7.06
CA GLY A 10 -12.33 -9.86 -7.54
C GLY A 10 -12.85 -9.10 -8.76
N TYR A 11 -11.97 -8.41 -9.52
CA TYR A 11 -12.38 -7.78 -10.77
C TYR A 11 -12.66 -8.82 -11.85
N SER A 12 -13.86 -8.76 -12.45
CA SER A 12 -14.28 -9.68 -13.52
C SER A 12 -13.48 -9.50 -14.82
N ASN A 13 -13.08 -8.26 -15.13
CA ASN A 13 -12.21 -7.94 -16.25
C ASN A 13 -10.97 -7.19 -15.75
N THR A 14 -9.85 -7.91 -15.70
CA THR A 14 -8.57 -7.40 -15.17
C THR A 14 -7.97 -6.30 -16.02
N ARG A 15 -8.06 -6.40 -17.36
CA ARG A 15 -7.55 -5.39 -18.28
C ARG A 15 -8.31 -4.08 -18.14
N ASP A 16 -9.63 -4.19 -18.02
CA ASP A 16 -10.53 -3.06 -17.83
C ASP A 16 -10.32 -2.40 -16.45
N ALA A 17 -10.17 -3.20 -15.39
CA ALA A 17 -9.85 -2.71 -14.06
C ALA A 17 -8.53 -1.90 -14.05
N LEU A 18 -7.47 -2.46 -14.67
CA LEU A 18 -6.20 -1.75 -14.84
C LEU A 18 -6.37 -0.48 -15.67
N SER A 19 -7.19 -0.50 -16.73
CA SER A 19 -7.40 0.69 -17.57
C SER A 19 -8.13 1.82 -16.84
N ARG A 20 -9.10 1.51 -15.98
CA ARG A 20 -9.98 2.49 -15.34
C ARG A 20 -9.50 2.99 -13.98
N HIS A 21 -8.73 2.18 -13.27
CA HIS A 21 -8.42 2.42 -11.86
C HIS A 21 -6.94 2.58 -11.59
N VAL A 22 -6.09 2.56 -12.62
CA VAL A 22 -4.66 2.80 -12.48
C VAL A 22 -4.26 3.84 -13.52
N ASP A 23 -3.47 4.82 -13.12
CA ASP A 23 -2.98 5.86 -14.01
C ASP A 23 -1.88 5.33 -14.94
N VAL A 24 -1.53 6.11 -15.96
CA VAL A 24 -0.59 5.64 -17.00
C VAL A 24 0.83 5.59 -16.46
N GLU A 25 1.22 6.57 -15.65
CA GLU A 25 2.51 6.66 -14.95
C GLU A 25 2.76 5.49 -13.99
N ASP A 26 1.69 4.89 -13.48
CA ASP A 26 1.75 3.77 -12.54
C ASP A 26 1.78 2.41 -13.25
N LYS A 27 1.73 2.39 -14.59
CA LYS A 27 1.77 1.18 -15.42
C LYS A 27 3.12 1.05 -16.11
N GLY A 28 3.58 -0.19 -16.17
CA GLY A 28 4.69 -0.61 -17.02
C GLY A 28 4.32 -1.82 -17.85
N VAL A 29 5.13 -2.09 -18.88
CA VAL A 29 5.06 -3.32 -19.67
C VAL A 29 6.40 -4.00 -19.61
N VAL A 30 6.39 -5.27 -19.19
CA VAL A 30 7.58 -6.12 -19.20
C VAL A 30 7.37 -7.26 -20.17
N ASN A 31 8.44 -7.59 -20.89
CA ASN A 31 8.51 -8.83 -21.65
C ASN A 31 8.85 -9.95 -20.68
N HIS A 32 8.03 -10.98 -20.66
CA HIS A 32 8.22 -12.15 -19.81
C HIS A 32 8.33 -13.38 -20.68
N ASP A 33 9.46 -14.08 -20.57
CA ASP A 33 9.67 -15.33 -21.26
C ASP A 33 8.80 -16.41 -20.63
N THR A 34 7.92 -16.99 -21.45
CA THR A 34 7.12 -18.15 -21.08
C THR A 34 7.50 -19.32 -21.98
N PRO A 35 7.17 -20.57 -21.60
CA PRO A 35 7.40 -21.73 -22.47
C PRO A 35 6.77 -21.61 -23.87
N SER A 36 5.76 -20.75 -24.03
CA SER A 36 5.10 -20.44 -25.31
C SER A 36 5.66 -19.19 -26.01
N GLY A 37 6.81 -18.66 -25.57
CA GLY A 37 7.46 -17.47 -26.11
C GLY A 37 7.33 -16.22 -25.22
N ILE A 38 7.83 -15.09 -25.73
CA ILE A 38 7.82 -13.80 -25.04
C ILE A 38 6.38 -13.27 -24.96
N GLN A 39 5.88 -13.07 -23.74
CA GLN A 39 4.58 -12.46 -23.48
C GLN A 39 4.74 -11.06 -22.86
N LYS A 40 3.98 -10.09 -23.37
CA LYS A 40 3.92 -8.74 -22.78
C LYS A 40 2.96 -8.74 -21.60
N MET A 41 3.48 -8.47 -20.40
CA MET A 41 2.68 -8.38 -19.19
C MET A 41 2.63 -6.96 -18.64
N THR A 42 1.44 -6.51 -18.26
CA THR A 42 1.28 -5.25 -17.52
C THR A 42 1.71 -5.44 -16.08
N ILE A 43 2.61 -4.58 -15.65
CA ILE A 43 3.02 -4.40 -14.25
C ILE A 43 2.50 -3.06 -13.75
N ILE A 44 2.30 -2.98 -12.44
CA ILE A 44 1.91 -1.76 -11.76
C ILE A 44 2.87 -1.54 -10.59
N ASN A 45 3.15 -0.29 -10.25
CA ASN A 45 3.91 0.07 -9.06
C ASN A 45 3.00 0.05 -7.81
N GLU A 46 3.55 0.48 -6.66
CA GLU A 46 2.80 0.55 -5.40
C GLU A 46 1.61 1.53 -5.45
N SER A 47 1.78 2.69 -6.10
CA SER A 47 0.69 3.65 -6.30
C SER A 47 -0.48 3.04 -7.07
N GLY A 48 -0.19 2.33 -8.16
CA GLY A 48 -1.20 1.62 -8.95
C GLY A 48 -1.85 0.46 -8.19
N LEU A 49 -1.09 -0.24 -7.35
CA LEU A 49 -1.64 -1.27 -6.45
C LEU A 49 -2.68 -0.67 -5.50
N TYR A 50 -2.33 0.43 -4.81
CA TYR A 50 -3.29 1.08 -3.91
C TYR A 50 -4.51 1.61 -4.65
N SER A 51 -4.34 2.16 -5.85
CA SER A 51 -5.45 2.65 -6.67
C SER A 51 -6.48 1.55 -6.98
N LEU A 52 -6.03 0.32 -7.27
CA LEU A 52 -6.91 -0.84 -7.43
C LEU A 52 -7.62 -1.25 -6.13
N ILE A 53 -6.90 -1.26 -5.01
CA ILE A 53 -7.44 -1.65 -3.71
C ILE A 53 -8.52 -0.65 -3.27
N LEU A 54 -8.23 0.65 -3.36
CA LEU A 54 -9.13 1.72 -2.94
C LEU A 54 -10.39 1.85 -3.80
N SER A 55 -10.33 1.34 -5.04
CA SER A 55 -11.44 1.27 -6.00
C SER A 55 -12.21 -0.06 -5.95
N SER A 56 -11.68 -1.09 -5.30
CA SER A 56 -12.30 -2.42 -5.27
C SER A 56 -13.60 -2.44 -4.47
N LYS A 57 -14.57 -3.23 -4.96
CA LYS A 57 -15.83 -3.49 -4.27
C LYS A 57 -15.76 -4.65 -3.27
N LEU A 58 -14.63 -5.36 -3.23
CA LEU A 58 -14.42 -6.51 -2.35
C LEU A 58 -14.43 -6.06 -0.87
N GLU A 59 -15.13 -6.82 -0.02
CA GLU A 59 -15.29 -6.44 1.39
C GLU A 59 -13.96 -6.38 2.16
N SER A 60 -12.98 -7.22 1.81
CA SER A 60 -11.63 -7.13 2.37
C SER A 60 -10.92 -5.84 1.98
N ALA A 61 -11.05 -5.39 0.74
CA ALA A 61 -10.47 -4.13 0.26
C ALA A 61 -11.14 -2.91 0.92
N LYS A 62 -12.46 -2.97 1.14
CA LYS A 62 -13.18 -1.94 1.91
C LYS A 62 -12.71 -1.88 3.37
N ARG A 63 -12.49 -3.02 4.03
CA ARG A 63 -11.93 -3.07 5.39
C ARG A 63 -10.53 -2.47 5.43
N PHE A 64 -9.67 -2.81 4.48
CA PHE A 64 -8.34 -2.22 4.35
C PHE A 64 -8.42 -0.70 4.17
N LYS A 65 -9.23 -0.21 3.22
CA LYS A 65 -9.46 1.22 3.02
C LYS A 65 -9.94 1.91 4.30
N ARG A 66 -10.87 1.29 5.04
CA ARG A 66 -11.36 1.84 6.29
C ARG A 66 -10.24 1.92 7.32
N TRP A 67 -9.49 0.85 7.53
CA TRP A 67 -8.35 0.81 8.46
C TRP A 67 -7.30 1.87 8.11
N VAL A 68 -6.91 1.99 6.84
CA VAL A 68 -5.96 3.03 6.39
C VAL A 68 -6.49 4.43 6.71
N THR A 69 -7.77 4.70 6.43
CA THR A 69 -8.34 6.03 6.60
C THR A 69 -8.72 6.38 8.05
N SER A 70 -9.03 5.39 8.89
CA SER A 70 -9.41 5.62 10.29
C SER A 70 -8.25 5.52 11.28
N GLU A 71 -7.20 4.77 10.95
CA GLU A 71 -6.09 4.52 11.87
C GLU A 71 -4.75 5.00 11.31
N VAL A 72 -4.36 4.50 10.13
CA VAL A 72 -3.03 4.75 9.57
C VAL A 72 -2.80 6.23 9.25
N LEU A 73 -3.66 6.83 8.43
CA LEU A 73 -3.52 8.24 8.03
C LEU A 73 -3.65 9.19 9.21
N PRO A 74 -4.61 9.01 10.15
CA PRO A 74 -4.65 9.83 11.37
C PRO A 74 -3.40 9.68 12.24
N CYS A 75 -2.83 8.48 12.35
CA CYS A 75 -1.58 8.26 13.09
C CYS A 75 -0.41 9.01 12.45
N ILE A 76 -0.23 8.86 11.12
CA ILE A 76 0.80 9.57 10.36
C ILE A 76 0.63 11.09 10.50
N ARG A 77 -0.59 11.61 10.34
CA ARG A 77 -0.88 13.05 10.45
C ARG A 77 -0.52 13.61 11.84
N LYS A 78 -0.71 12.84 12.90
CA LYS A 78 -0.46 13.28 14.28
C LYS A 78 1.00 13.15 14.69
N HIS A 79 1.69 12.12 14.23
CA HIS A 79 3.01 11.73 14.75
C HIS A 79 4.14 11.79 13.71
N GLY A 80 3.84 12.17 12.47
CA GLY A 80 4.82 12.19 11.37
C GLY A 80 5.11 10.81 10.76
N GLY A 81 4.49 9.74 11.26
CA GLY A 81 4.65 8.37 10.77
C GLY A 81 3.65 7.40 11.42
N TYR A 82 3.48 6.22 10.81
CA TYR A 82 2.73 5.13 11.43
C TYR A 82 3.69 4.35 12.34
N LEU A 83 3.64 4.66 13.64
CA LEU A 83 4.43 3.97 14.64
C LEU A 83 3.53 2.92 15.29
N GLU A 84 3.68 1.67 14.88
CA GLU A 84 2.88 0.54 15.40
C GLU A 84 3.22 0.19 16.86
N ASN A 85 4.17 0.89 17.49
CA ASN A 85 4.70 0.51 18.78
C ASN A 85 4.78 1.69 19.76
N TYR A 86 3.73 1.83 20.58
CA TYR A 86 3.71 2.73 21.74
C TYR A 86 4.91 2.49 22.68
N PHE A 87 5.49 1.28 22.68
CA PHE A 87 6.67 0.94 23.48
C PHE A 87 7.91 1.73 23.06
N TYR A 88 8.12 1.99 21.76
CA TYR A 88 9.26 2.77 21.28
C TYR A 88 9.13 4.26 21.63
N LEU A 89 7.92 4.83 21.54
CA LEU A 89 7.66 6.20 21.95
C LEU A 89 7.86 6.38 23.46
N VAL A 90 7.38 5.43 24.27
CA VAL A 90 7.59 5.42 25.73
C VAL A 90 9.07 5.25 26.06
N LEU A 91 9.80 4.36 25.38
CA LEU A 91 11.24 4.20 25.56
C LEU A 91 12.02 5.47 25.17
N LEU A 92 11.71 6.09 24.04
CA LEU A 92 12.35 7.34 23.62
C LEU A 92 12.06 8.48 24.60
N HIS A 93 10.83 8.58 25.10
CA HIS A 93 10.47 9.56 26.12
C HIS A 93 11.21 9.30 27.46
N HIS A 94 11.31 8.05 27.91
CA HIS A 94 12.06 7.69 29.12
C HIS A 94 13.57 7.88 28.98
N LEU A 95 14.13 7.59 27.80
CA LEU A 95 15.55 7.81 27.52
C LEU A 95 15.87 9.31 27.50
N GLN A 96 15.02 10.13 26.88
CA GLN A 96 15.17 11.59 26.87
C GLN A 96 15.10 12.16 28.29
N TYR A 97 14.10 11.75 29.08
CA TYR A 97 13.95 12.18 30.47
C TYR A 97 15.15 11.77 31.35
N SER A 98 15.69 10.57 31.14
CA SER A 98 16.88 10.09 31.86
C SER A 98 18.16 10.82 31.45
N TYR A 99 18.24 11.29 30.20
CA TYR A 99 19.34 12.12 29.71
C TYR A 99 19.27 13.52 30.32
N ASP A 100 18.10 14.15 30.35
CA ASP A 100 17.91 15.48 30.90
C ASP A 100 18.23 15.53 32.41
N ILE A 101 17.87 14.49 33.19
CA ILE A 101 18.25 14.39 34.62
C ILE A 101 19.76 14.28 34.82
N LYS A 102 20.49 13.66 33.91
CA LYS A 102 21.94 13.44 34.06
C LYS A 102 22.77 14.65 33.62
N ASN A 103 22.19 15.57 32.86
CA ASN A 103 22.88 16.74 32.31
C ASN A 103 22.39 18.06 32.92
N HIS A 104 21.60 18.00 33.99
CA HIS A 104 21.26 19.10 34.90
C HIS A 104 21.63 18.74 36.34
#